data_AF-A0AAW4UDG0-F1
#
_entry.id   AF-A0AAW4UDG0-F1
#
_cell.length_a   1.000
_cell.length_b   1.000
_cell.length_c   1.000
_cell.angle_alpha   90.00
_cell.angle_beta   90.00
_cell.angle_gamma   90.00
#
_symmetry.space_group_name_H-M   'P 1'
#
loop_
_entity.id
_entity.type
_entity.pdbx_description
1 polymer ?
#
loop_
_entity_poly.entity_id
_entity_poly.type
_entity_poly.pdbx_seq_one_letter_code
_entity_poly.pdbx_strand_id
1 'polypeptide(L)'
;MFVKSQDGAVVLNNDKVTEYSTDSKYDGRYKVAALVGESRVVIGRYSTKEKCRMAISMLMDCYTMNLLLERGQDENPRDLVCEYVADQPLGVFEMPQEDEIE
;
A
#
# COMPACT_ATOMS: atom_id res chain seq x y z
N MET A 1 -7.64 1.64 -7.77
CA MET A 1 -7.65 0.97 -6.42
C MET A 1 -7.61 2.00 -5.31
N PHE A 2 -8.37 1.83 -4.22
CA PHE A 2 -8.31 2.72 -3.05
C PHE A 2 -7.27 2.25 -2.02
N VAL A 3 -6.64 3.18 -1.32
CA VAL A 3 -5.67 2.91 -0.25
C VAL A 3 -6.16 3.57 1.03
N LYS A 4 -6.34 2.78 2.08
CA LYS A 4 -6.75 3.23 3.41
C LYS A 4 -5.52 3.36 4.30
N SER A 5 -5.32 4.52 4.91
CA SER A 5 -4.20 4.76 5.83
C SER A 5 -4.29 3.87 7.07
N GLN A 6 -3.15 3.67 7.76
CA GLN A 6 -3.10 2.89 9.01
C GLN A 6 -4.06 3.40 10.09
N ASP A 7 -4.32 4.71 10.13
CA ASP A 7 -5.24 5.35 11.08
C ASP A 7 -6.67 5.50 10.53
N GLY A 8 -6.93 5.02 9.31
CA GLY A 8 -8.22 5.13 8.63
C GLY A 8 -8.65 6.57 8.29
N ALA A 9 -7.81 7.58 8.58
CA ALA A 9 -8.15 8.98 8.37
C ALA A 9 -8.14 9.38 6.89
N VAL A 10 -7.44 8.62 6.04
CA VAL A 10 -7.30 8.91 4.63
C VAL A 10 -7.60 7.70 3.78
N VAL A 11 -8.50 7.87 2.81
CA VAL A 11 -8.70 6.95 1.69
C VAL A 11 -8.36 7.69 0.41
N LEU A 12 -7.34 7.24 -0.32
CA LEU A 12 -6.93 7.85 -1.59
C LEU A 12 -7.05 6.87 -2.75
N ASN A 13 -7.21 7.37 -3.97
CA ASN A 13 -7.20 6.54 -5.18
C ASN A 13 -5.76 6.38 -5.69
N ASN A 14 -5.23 5.15 -5.61
CA ASN A 14 -3.91 4.75 -6.08
C ASN A 14 -3.69 5.06 -7.56
N ASP A 15 -4.74 5.03 -8.37
CA ASP A 15 -4.65 5.24 -9.83
C ASP A 15 -4.25 6.70 -10.16
N LYS A 16 -4.33 7.60 -9.15
CA LYS A 16 -3.94 9.00 -9.24
C LYS A 16 -2.63 9.32 -8.53
N VAL A 17 -1.97 8.32 -7.96
CA VAL A 17 -0.68 8.48 -7.28
C VAL A 17 0.44 8.52 -8.31
N THR A 18 1.29 9.54 -8.22
CA THR A 18 2.45 9.70 -9.11
C THR A 18 3.75 9.24 -8.49
N GLU A 19 3.84 9.23 -7.16
CA GLU A 19 5.06 8.87 -6.42
C GLU A 19 4.72 8.35 -5.02
N TYR A 20 5.45 7.33 -4.58
CA TYR A 20 5.56 6.94 -3.16
C TYR A 20 6.93 7.33 -2.61
N SER A 21 6.96 7.96 -1.44
CA SER A 21 8.19 8.43 -0.81
C SER A 21 8.33 7.96 0.64
N THR A 22 9.58 7.79 1.08
CA THR A 22 9.96 7.31 2.44
C THR A 22 10.91 8.26 3.17
N ASP A 23 11.12 9.46 2.62
CA ASP A 23 12.35 10.23 2.84
C ASP A 23 12.37 11.05 4.12
N SER A 24 11.25 11.15 4.82
CA SER A 24 11.15 11.97 6.02
C SER A 24 10.65 11.17 7.22
N LYS A 25 11.20 11.50 8.39
CA LYS A 25 10.65 11.06 9.65
C LYS A 25 9.50 11.98 10.06
N TYR A 26 8.51 11.41 10.71
CA TYR A 26 7.46 12.12 11.42
C TYR A 26 7.25 11.40 12.74
N ASP A 27 7.33 12.14 13.85
CA ASP A 27 7.17 11.57 15.20
C ASP A 27 8.12 10.38 15.47
N GLY A 28 9.39 10.53 15.12
CA GLY A 28 10.43 9.50 15.31
C GLY A 28 10.38 8.31 14.33
N ARG A 29 9.27 8.11 13.60
CA ARG A 29 9.07 7.01 12.64
C ARG A 29 9.27 7.47 11.19
N TYR A 30 9.64 6.55 10.31
CA TYR A 30 9.63 6.80 8.86
C TYR A 30 8.19 6.76 8.35
N LYS A 31 7.84 7.61 7.39
CA LYS A 31 6.49 7.64 6.83
C LYS A 31 6.48 7.18 5.39
N VAL A 32 5.43 6.46 5.00
CA VAL A 32 5.04 6.25 3.62
C VAL A 32 4.08 7.37 3.24
N ALA A 33 4.47 8.16 2.24
CA ALA A 33 3.64 9.22 1.71
C ALA A 33 3.43 9.07 0.21
N ALA A 34 2.20 9.25 -0.24
CA ALA A 34 1.79 9.25 -1.63
C ALA A 34 1.67 10.69 -2.15
N LEU A 35 2.21 10.96 -3.33
CA LEU A 35 2.00 12.20 -4.06
C LEU A 35 0.78 12.04 -4.98
N VAL A 36 -0.25 12.87 -4.76
CA VAL A 36 -1.47 12.91 -5.58
C VAL A 36 -1.66 14.33 -6.06
N GLY A 37 -1.43 14.57 -7.36
CA GLY A 37 -1.31 15.92 -7.91
C GLY A 37 -0.16 16.66 -7.23
N GLU A 38 -0.45 17.78 -6.58
CA GLU A 38 0.53 18.57 -5.81
C GLU A 38 0.51 18.28 -4.30
N SER A 39 -0.36 17.37 -3.85
CA SER A 39 -0.54 17.07 -2.43
C SER A 39 0.20 15.81 -2.00
N ARG A 40 0.99 15.91 -0.92
CA ARG A 40 1.60 14.75 -0.26
C ARG A 40 0.73 14.27 0.89
N VAL A 41 0.26 13.03 0.79
CA VAL A 41 -0.63 12.39 1.77
C VAL A 41 0.13 11.30 2.50
N VAL A 42 0.10 11.32 3.83
CA VAL A 42 0.74 10.27 4.66
C VAL A 42 -0.25 9.14 4.87
N ILE A 43 0.18 7.91 4.56
CA ILE A 43 -0.69 6.72 4.62
C ILE A 43 -0.18 5.63 5.56
N GLY A 44 1.11 5.62 5.90
CA GLY A 44 1.68 4.67 6.85
C GLY A 44 2.90 5.23 7.57
N ARG A 45 3.20 4.68 8.75
CA ARG A 45 4.30 5.08 9.63
C ARG A 45 4.96 3.83 10.21
N TYR A 46 6.27 3.69 10.01
CA TYR A 46 7.03 2.50 10.38
C TYR A 46 8.34 2.83 11.11
N SER A 47 8.82 1.89 11.91
CA SER A 47 10.07 2.04 12.67
C SER A 47 11.32 2.14 11.79
N THR A 48 11.33 1.50 10.62
CA THR A 48 12.47 1.45 9.70
C THR A 48 12.09 1.82 8.25
N LYS A 49 13.08 2.25 7.46
CA LYS A 49 12.89 2.46 6.01
C LYS A 49 12.58 1.17 5.25
N GLU A 50 13.08 0.04 5.74
CA GLU A 50 12.88 -1.27 5.13
C GLU A 50 11.41 -1.68 5.20
N LYS A 51 10.80 -1.53 6.38
CA LYS A 51 9.35 -1.70 6.57
C LYS A 51 8.54 -0.75 5.67
N CYS A 52 8.93 0.52 5.54
CA CYS A 52 8.28 1.41 4.57
C CYS A 52 8.33 0.86 3.14
N ARG A 53 9.47 0.32 2.71
CA ARG A 53 9.63 -0.25 1.35
C ARG A 53 8.80 -1.50 1.17
N MET A 54 8.76 -2.37 2.17
CA MET A 54 7.93 -3.57 2.16
C MET A 54 6.44 -3.23 2.08
N ALA A 55 5.97 -2.22 2.82
CA ALA A 55 4.59 -1.77 2.76
C ALA A 55 4.22 -1.22 1.37
N ILE A 56 5.14 -0.50 0.73
CA ILE A 56 4.98 -0.05 -0.66
C ILE A 56 4.95 -1.25 -1.60
N SER A 57 5.82 -2.26 -1.41
CA SER A 57 5.81 -3.48 -2.23
C SER A 57 4.46 -4.19 -2.14
N MET A 58 3.97 -4.45 -0.93
CA MET A 58 2.66 -5.08 -0.70
C MET A 58 1.51 -4.30 -1.35
N LEU A 59 1.55 -2.96 -1.29
CA LEU A 59 0.58 -2.10 -1.97
C LEU A 59 0.62 -2.30 -3.49
N MET A 60 1.82 -2.32 -4.08
CA MET A 60 1.99 -2.50 -5.52
C MET A 60 1.63 -3.92 -5.97
N ASP A 61 1.88 -4.92 -5.14
CA ASP A 61 1.45 -6.30 -5.37
C ASP A 61 -0.08 -6.39 -5.33
N CYS A 62 -0.74 -5.76 -4.36
CA CYS A 62 -2.21 -5.69 -4.29
C CYS A 62 -2.81 -5.00 -5.52
N TYR A 63 -2.17 -3.91 -5.96
CA TYR A 63 -2.58 -3.20 -7.16
C TYR A 63 -2.48 -4.10 -8.40
N THR A 64 -1.35 -4.78 -8.56
CA THR A 64 -1.11 -5.69 -9.68
C THR A 64 -2.08 -6.88 -9.64
N MET A 65 -2.32 -7.46 -8.47
CA MET A 65 -3.30 -8.53 -8.26
C MET A 65 -4.70 -8.11 -8.70
N ASN A 66 -5.16 -6.92 -8.30
CA ASN A 66 -6.46 -6.39 -8.72
C ASN A 66 -6.54 -6.21 -10.26
N LEU A 67 -5.49 -5.72 -10.90
CA LEU A 67 -5.45 -5.60 -12.37
C LEU A 67 -5.47 -6.96 -13.08
N LEU A 68 -4.84 -7.99 -12.50
CA LEU A 68 -4.86 -9.35 -13.05
C LEU A 68 -6.25 -9.98 -12.92
N LEU A 69 -6.92 -9.77 -11.78
CA LEU A 69 -8.29 -10.23 -11.55
C LEU A 69 -9.28 -9.61 -12.55
N GLU A 70 -9.15 -8.31 -12.83
CA GLU A 70 -9.98 -7.62 -13.83
C GLU A 70 -9.80 -8.17 -15.25
N ARG A 71 -8.65 -8.78 -15.55
CA ARG A 71 -8.33 -9.33 -16.88
C ARG A 71 -8.78 -10.78 -17.07
N GLY A 72 -9.29 -11.44 -16.04
CA GLY A 72 -9.81 -12.81 -16.13
C GLY A 72 -8.76 -13.83 -16.54
N GLN A 73 -7.68 -13.95 -15.77
CA GLN A 73 -6.63 -14.95 -16.00
C GLN A 73 -7.06 -16.36 -15.55
N ASP A 74 -6.45 -17.40 -16.12
CA ASP A 74 -6.73 -18.80 -15.80
C ASP A 74 -6.22 -19.21 -14.41
N GLU A 75 -5.14 -18.59 -13.93
CA GLU A 75 -4.58 -18.79 -12.58
C GLU A 75 -5.13 -17.75 -11.60
N ASN A 76 -5.41 -18.16 -10.36
CA ASN A 76 -5.89 -17.26 -9.30
C ASN A 76 -4.77 -16.30 -8.87
N PRO A 77 -4.87 -14.98 -9.14
CA PRO A 77 -3.80 -14.03 -8.84
C PRO A 77 -3.42 -13.94 -7.35
N ARG A 78 -4.32 -14.36 -6.44
CA ARG A 78 -4.04 -14.42 -5.01
C ARG A 78 -2.95 -15.42 -4.65
N ASP A 79 -2.75 -16.45 -5.47
CA ASP A 79 -1.73 -17.48 -5.22
C ASP A 79 -0.30 -16.98 -5.52
N LEU A 80 -0.17 -15.80 -6.13
CA LEU A 80 1.10 -15.20 -6.56
C LEU A 80 1.67 -14.16 -5.57
N VAL A 81 0.95 -13.85 -4.50
CA VAL A 81 1.27 -12.78 -3.54
C VAL A 81 1.31 -13.31 -2.11
N CYS A 82 1.85 -12.54 -1.16
CA CYS A 82 1.84 -12.96 0.25
C CYS A 82 0.43 -12.93 0.86
N GLU A 83 0.25 -13.66 1.96
CA GLU A 83 -1.04 -13.81 2.65
C GLU A 83 -1.70 -12.46 2.97
N TYR A 84 -0.92 -11.50 3.50
CA TYR A 84 -1.44 -10.16 3.81
C TYR A 84 -2.08 -9.47 2.60
N VAL A 85 -1.48 -9.60 1.40
CA VAL A 85 -1.99 -9.01 0.16
C VAL A 85 -3.16 -9.81 -0.38
N ALA A 86 -3.08 -11.14 -0.32
CA ALA A 86 -4.12 -12.04 -0.78
C ALA A 86 -5.44 -11.84 -0.02
N ASP A 87 -5.36 -11.51 1.27
CA ASP A 87 -6.52 -11.31 2.14
C ASP A 87 -7.19 -9.92 1.99
N GLN A 88 -6.58 -9.01 1.24
CA GLN A 88 -7.14 -7.67 1.03
C GLN A 88 -8.49 -7.72 0.27
N PRO A 89 -9.43 -6.82 0.60
CA PRO A 89 -10.65 -6.66 -0.17
C PRO A 89 -10.35 -6.22 -1.61
N LEU A 90 -11.14 -6.71 -2.57
CA LEU A 90 -10.95 -6.31 -3.97
C LEU A 90 -11.08 -4.80 -4.16
N GLY A 91 -10.11 -4.22 -4.84
CA GLY A 91 -10.06 -2.78 -5.13
C GLY A 91 -9.72 -1.88 -3.94
N VAL A 92 -9.42 -2.43 -2.75
CA VAL A 92 -9.02 -1.68 -1.56
C VAL A 92 -7.75 -2.29 -0.96
N PHE A 93 -6.78 -1.46 -0.62
CA PHE A 93 -5.60 -1.86 0.14
C PHE A 93 -5.59 -1.13 1.47
N GLU A 94 -5.65 -1.88 2.57
CA GLU A 94 -5.41 -1.36 3.91
C GLU A 94 -3.91 -1.39 4.20
N MET A 95 -3.33 -0.25 4.58
CA MET A 95 -1.90 -0.19 4.90
C MET A 95 -1.59 -1.09 6.12
N PRO A 96 -0.57 -1.96 6.04
CA PRO A 96 -0.23 -2.88 7.14
C PRO A 96 0.17 -2.12 8.39
N GLN A 97 -0.17 -2.65 9.56
CA GLN A 97 0.33 -2.20 10.84
C GLN A 97 1.80 -2.61 11.04
N GLU A 98 2.44 -2.05 12.08
CA GLU A 98 3.88 -2.26 12.34
C GLU A 98 4.24 -3.73 12.64
N ASP A 99 3.32 -4.47 13.23
CA ASP A 99 3.44 -5.89 13.60
C ASP A 99 3.05 -6.85 12.47
N GLU A 100 2.36 -6.37 11.44
CA GLU A 100 1.98 -7.14 10.24
C GLU A 100 3.09 -7.13 9.17
N ILE A 101 4.19 -6.43 9.44
CA ILE A 101 5.31 -6.23 8.53
C ILE A 101 6.62 -6.64 9.20
N GLU A 102 7.20 -7.74 8.73
CA GLU A 102 8.43 -8.34 9.27
C GLU A 102 9.70 -7.74 8.68
#